data_AF-A0A924J6A4-F1
#
_entry.id   AF-A0A924J6A4-F1
#
_cell.length_a   1.000
_cell.length_b   1.000
_cell.length_c   1.000
_cell.angle_alpha   90.00
_cell.angle_beta   90.00
_cell.angle_gamma   90.00
#
_symmetry.space_group_name_H-M   'P 1'
#
loop_
_entity.id
_entity.type
_entity.pdbx_description
1 polymer ?
#
loop_
_entity_poly.entity_id
_entity_poly.type
_entity_poly.pdbx_seq_one_letter_code
_entity_poly.pdbx_strand_id
1 'polypeptide(L)'
;MSSRRPAPDVSLPGTGVRRGFTLIELLISMVLGVVILAASANFATATLRSSRANDLRDGLNRDARFVGMSISRDVQDGGISIESSQGFGSIATRGDTVAALSTPYIPNEAEMYSMVVPVDTASLLPLGMGNCGVNCIDVTDPNVVPFQLRPGDVAMLQVQNVQRLIVLSAVTTPVAGRRRLVFSNADSLFVWPAGLSGGLRLTRFGVGVQRMNVTAWFRNGSDSTLRRSEIFLADGSLRDGVAARGVEAFTTRLQFTNGVERTQANGVDADTTNDYNRIVSVRVRARMRVERLDRSVNGGAPLFRQYEWRITPRNLIFERNRVL
;
A
#
# COMPACT_ATOMS: atom_id res chain seq x y z
N MET A 1 -6.22 -96.62 50.90
CA MET A 1 -6.69 -95.62 49.91
C MET A 1 -6.67 -94.24 50.54
N SER A 2 -5.67 -93.42 50.22
CA SER A 2 -5.73 -91.95 50.29
C SER A 2 -4.44 -91.44 49.64
N SER A 3 -4.58 -90.91 48.43
CA SER A 3 -3.50 -90.32 47.66
C SER A 3 -3.15 -88.95 48.23
N ARG A 4 -1.88 -88.68 48.51
CA ARG A 4 -1.35 -87.32 48.41
C ARG A 4 -0.13 -87.32 47.51
N ARG A 5 -0.24 -86.51 46.47
CA ARG A 5 0.69 -86.31 45.37
C ARG A 5 2.07 -85.87 45.89
N PRO A 6 3.17 -86.23 45.23
CA PRO A 6 4.45 -85.56 45.45
C PRO A 6 4.35 -84.09 45.04
N ALA A 7 5.02 -83.22 45.80
CA ALA A 7 5.09 -81.78 45.53
C ALA A 7 5.70 -81.50 44.14
N PRO A 8 5.26 -80.44 43.45
CA PRO A 8 5.90 -80.01 42.22
C PRO A 8 7.32 -79.53 42.53
N ASP A 9 8.28 -80.08 41.77
CA ASP A 9 9.66 -79.65 41.77
C ASP A 9 9.70 -78.17 41.36
N VAL A 10 10.00 -77.29 42.32
CA VAL A 10 10.22 -75.87 42.04
C VAL A 10 11.59 -75.78 41.40
N SER A 11 11.63 -75.99 40.08
CA SER A 11 12.77 -75.58 39.28
C SER A 11 12.85 -74.05 39.36
N LEU A 12 13.71 -73.55 40.24
CA LEU A 12 14.17 -72.18 40.20
C LEU A 12 14.58 -71.88 38.75
N PRO A 13 14.14 -70.75 38.16
CA PRO A 13 14.59 -70.37 36.83
C PRO A 13 16.10 -70.40 36.86
N GLY A 14 16.67 -71.21 35.97
CA GLY A 14 18.10 -71.41 35.87
C GLY A 14 18.79 -70.07 36.07
N THR A 15 19.76 -70.04 36.97
CA THR A 15 20.70 -68.94 37.08
C THR A 15 21.38 -68.86 35.72
N GLY A 16 20.75 -68.11 34.82
CA GLY A 16 21.30 -67.76 33.53
C GLY A 16 22.66 -67.21 33.86
N VAL A 17 23.69 -67.95 33.47
CA VAL A 17 25.08 -67.56 33.66
C VAL A 17 25.16 -66.12 33.23
N ARG A 18 25.34 -65.20 34.19
CA ARG A 18 25.61 -63.80 33.88
C ARG A 18 26.99 -63.80 33.25
N ARG A 19 27.06 -64.09 31.95
CA ARG A 19 28.25 -63.89 31.14
C ARG A 19 28.52 -62.39 31.20
N GLY A 20 29.64 -62.02 31.82
CA GLY A 20 30.13 -60.65 31.77
C GLY A 20 30.31 -60.23 30.31
N PHE A 21 30.10 -58.95 30.03
CA PHE A 21 30.35 -58.39 28.71
C PHE A 21 31.81 -58.60 28.33
N THR A 22 32.06 -59.13 27.14
CA THR A 22 33.40 -59.17 26.58
C THR A 22 33.83 -57.75 26.21
N LEU A 23 35.13 -57.46 26.26
CA LEU A 23 35.68 -56.16 25.86
C LEU A 23 35.23 -55.76 24.44
N ILE A 24 35.09 -56.74 23.55
CA ILE A 24 34.66 -56.51 22.15
C ILE A 24 33.18 -56.14 22.06
N GLU A 25 32.29 -56.74 22.85
CA GLU A 25 30.88 -56.34 22.91
C GLU A 25 30.71 -54.93 23.52
N LEU A 26 31.56 -54.55 24.48
CA LEU A 26 31.61 -53.20 25.03
C LEU A 26 32.09 -52.17 23.98
N LEU A 27 33.11 -52.51 23.19
CA LEU A 27 33.58 -51.66 22.10
C LEU A 27 32.52 -51.52 21.00
N ILE A 28 31.87 -52.61 20.59
CA ILE A 28 30.81 -52.58 19.57
C ILE A 28 29.64 -51.73 20.05
N SER A 29 29.16 -51.93 21.29
CA SER A 29 28.04 -51.15 21.83
C SER A 29 28.37 -49.65 21.96
N MET A 30 29.59 -49.30 22.36
CA MET A 30 30.04 -47.91 22.40
C MET A 30 30.08 -47.28 21.01
N VAL A 31 30.65 -47.97 20.01
CA VAL A 31 30.67 -47.48 18.62
C VAL A 31 29.26 -47.32 18.07
N LEU A 32 28.37 -48.29 18.30
CA LEU A 32 26.97 -48.19 17.89
C LEU A 32 26.28 -46.99 18.55
N GLY A 33 26.51 -46.79 19.85
CA GLY A 33 25.99 -45.64 20.61
C GLY A 33 26.45 -44.31 20.03
N VAL A 34 27.74 -44.17 19.70
CA VAL A 34 28.28 -42.95 19.07
C VAL A 34 27.68 -42.72 17.68
N VAL A 35 27.54 -43.77 16.87
CA VAL A 35 26.93 -43.66 15.54
C VAL A 35 25.46 -43.21 15.63
N ILE A 36 24.68 -43.79 16.55
CA ILE A 36 23.28 -43.41 16.77
C ILE A 36 23.17 -41.98 17.29
N LEU A 37 24.03 -41.57 18.23
CA LEU A 37 24.07 -40.20 18.74
C LEU A 37 24.43 -39.20 17.64
N ALA A 38 25.43 -39.51 16.81
CA ALA A 38 25.82 -38.68 15.67
C ALA A 38 24.68 -38.53 14.65
N ALA A 39 24.00 -39.64 14.31
CA ALA A 39 22.84 -39.62 13.42
C ALA A 39 21.69 -38.80 14.00
N SER A 40 21.39 -38.97 15.29
CA SER A 40 20.33 -38.24 15.99
C SER A 40 20.63 -36.74 16.09
N ALA A 41 21.90 -36.37 16.36
CA ALA A 41 22.34 -34.98 16.39
C ALA A 41 22.22 -34.30 15.01
N ASN A 42 22.60 -35.00 13.93
CA ASN A 42 22.43 -34.51 12.57
C ASN A 42 20.95 -34.31 12.22
N PHE A 43 20.09 -35.26 12.60
CA PHE A 43 18.66 -35.13 12.38
C PHE A 43 18.05 -33.97 13.18
N ALA A 44 18.42 -33.82 14.45
CA ALA A 44 17.95 -32.73 15.30
C ALA A 44 18.38 -31.36 14.76
N THR A 45 19.64 -31.22 14.32
CA THR A 45 20.13 -29.97 13.73
C THR A 45 19.45 -29.65 12.41
N ALA A 46 19.19 -30.65 11.56
CA ALA A 46 18.42 -30.47 10.33
C ALA A 46 16.98 -30.01 10.63
N THR A 47 16.34 -30.60 11.63
CA THR A 47 14.98 -30.24 12.06
C THR A 47 14.90 -28.80 12.57
N LEU A 48 15.85 -28.39 13.42
CA LEU A 48 15.91 -27.01 13.92
C LEU A 48 16.14 -25.99 12.81
N ARG A 49 17.02 -26.29 11.85
CA ARG A 49 17.24 -25.43 10.67
C ARG A 49 15.98 -25.31 9.82
N SER A 50 15.27 -26.42 9.64
CA SER A 50 13.98 -26.45 8.91
C SER A 50 12.92 -25.61 9.61
N SER A 51 12.76 -25.77 10.93
CA SER A 51 11.81 -24.98 11.72
C SER A 51 12.08 -23.48 11.59
N ARG A 52 13.34 -23.05 11.79
CA ARG A 52 13.72 -21.64 11.64
C ARG A 52 13.48 -21.12 10.23
N ALA A 53 13.77 -21.92 9.21
CA ALA A 53 13.50 -21.54 7.82
C ALA A 53 12.00 -21.34 7.56
N ASN A 54 11.14 -22.16 8.17
CA ASN A 54 9.69 -22.01 8.07
C ASN A 54 9.20 -20.77 8.82
N ASP A 55 9.69 -20.53 10.04
CA ASP A 55 9.34 -19.33 10.81
C ASP A 55 9.66 -18.03 10.03
N LEU A 56 10.82 -17.98 9.37
CA LEU A 56 11.21 -16.84 8.52
C LEU A 56 10.29 -16.67 7.30
N ARG A 57 9.86 -17.77 6.67
CA ARG A 57 8.92 -17.75 5.54
C ARG A 57 7.53 -17.31 5.98
N ASP A 58 7.09 -17.75 7.15
CA ASP A 58 5.79 -17.40 7.70
C ASP A 58 5.73 -15.93 8.11
N GLY A 59 6.80 -15.40 8.71
CA GLY A 59 6.96 -13.96 8.94
C GLY A 59 6.82 -13.15 7.65
N LEU A 60 7.57 -13.54 6.60
CA LEU A 60 7.50 -12.88 5.30
C LEU A 60 6.08 -12.91 4.69
N ASN A 61 5.39 -14.05 4.79
CA ASN A 61 4.01 -14.18 4.29
C ASN A 61 3.03 -13.31 5.07
N ARG A 62 3.23 -13.18 6.39
CA ARG A 62 2.40 -12.31 7.24
C ARG A 62 2.59 -10.84 6.88
N ASP A 63 3.83 -10.40 6.69
CA ASP A 63 4.15 -9.02 6.30
C ASP A 63 3.58 -8.69 4.92
N ALA A 64 3.76 -9.60 3.96
CA ALA A 64 3.18 -9.46 2.63
C ALA A 64 1.65 -9.38 2.69
N ARG A 65 0.99 -10.20 3.51
CA ARG A 65 -0.45 -10.15 3.70
C ARG A 65 -0.89 -8.80 4.29
N PHE A 66 -0.18 -8.29 5.29
CA PHE A 66 -0.46 -6.98 5.88
C PHE A 66 -0.34 -5.85 4.85
N VAL A 67 0.75 -5.83 4.07
CA VAL A 67 0.96 -4.86 2.99
C VAL A 67 -0.17 -4.95 1.96
N GLY A 68 -0.46 -6.15 1.46
CA GLY A 68 -1.51 -6.36 0.46
C GLY A 68 -2.89 -5.93 0.95
N MET A 69 -3.26 -6.25 2.19
CA MET A 69 -4.54 -5.83 2.77
C MET A 69 -4.60 -4.32 3.00
N SER A 70 -3.50 -3.69 3.43
CA SER A 70 -3.46 -2.24 3.68
C SER A 70 -3.59 -1.45 2.39
N ILE A 71 -2.81 -1.80 1.35
CA ILE A 71 -2.94 -1.19 0.03
C ILE A 71 -4.34 -1.44 -0.53
N SER A 72 -4.86 -2.66 -0.39
CA SER A 72 -6.21 -2.99 -0.86
C SER A 72 -7.28 -2.13 -0.20
N ARG A 73 -7.15 -1.83 1.09
CA ARG A 73 -8.08 -0.95 1.80
C ARG A 73 -8.01 0.47 1.25
N ASP A 74 -6.82 1.06 1.21
CA ASP A 74 -6.65 2.45 0.76
C ASP A 74 -7.10 2.65 -0.71
N VAL A 75 -6.81 1.68 -1.57
CA VAL A 75 -7.23 1.70 -2.98
C VAL A 75 -8.73 1.44 -3.12
N GLN A 76 -9.35 0.66 -2.24
CA GLN A 76 -10.81 0.46 -2.25
C GLN A 76 -11.58 1.67 -1.72
N ASP A 77 -11.00 2.42 -0.79
CA ASP A 77 -11.53 3.70 -0.31
C ASP A 77 -11.44 4.79 -1.39
N GLY A 78 -10.59 4.58 -2.41
CA GLY A 78 -10.52 5.43 -3.60
C GLY A 78 -11.84 5.52 -4.37
N GLY A 79 -12.21 6.72 -4.81
CA GLY A 79 -13.40 6.98 -5.64
C GLY A 79 -14.67 7.29 -4.86
N ILE A 80 -14.61 7.39 -3.53
CA ILE A 80 -15.78 7.84 -2.75
C ILE A 80 -16.08 9.30 -3.12
N SER A 81 -17.26 9.52 -3.70
CA SER A 81 -17.74 10.82 -4.20
C SER A 81 -16.85 11.49 -5.25
N ILE A 82 -16.14 10.70 -6.05
CA ILE A 82 -15.34 11.18 -7.17
C ILE A 82 -15.67 10.33 -8.38
N GLU A 83 -16.21 10.95 -9.43
CA GLU A 83 -16.44 10.27 -10.70
C GLU A 83 -15.20 10.39 -11.59
N SER A 84 -14.71 9.26 -12.10
CA SER A 84 -13.56 9.26 -13.01
C SER A 84 -13.99 9.76 -14.39
N SER A 85 -13.28 10.75 -14.91
CA SER A 85 -13.43 11.27 -16.27
C SER A 85 -12.37 10.66 -17.20
N GLN A 86 -12.31 11.13 -18.43
CA GLN A 86 -11.27 10.73 -19.36
C GLN A 86 -9.87 11.13 -18.84
N GLY A 87 -9.70 12.39 -18.43
CA GLY A 87 -8.41 13.00 -18.09
C GLY A 87 -8.06 13.02 -16.59
N PHE A 88 -8.94 12.51 -15.74
CA PHE A 88 -8.74 12.48 -14.29
C PHE A 88 -9.52 11.32 -13.68
N GLY A 89 -8.93 10.64 -12.69
CA GLY A 89 -9.60 9.54 -12.00
C GLY A 89 -9.18 9.45 -10.56
N SER A 90 -9.99 8.74 -9.77
CA SER A 90 -9.77 8.55 -8.35
C SER A 90 -8.55 7.68 -8.03
N ILE A 91 -8.05 6.90 -8.97
CA ILE A 91 -6.91 6.00 -8.78
C ILE A 91 -5.93 6.16 -9.92
N ALA A 92 -4.65 6.12 -9.58
CA ALA A 92 -3.58 6.29 -10.54
C ALA A 92 -2.31 5.57 -10.08
N THR A 93 -1.49 5.17 -11.04
CA THR A 93 -0.17 4.57 -10.78
C THR A 93 0.90 5.24 -11.60
N ARG A 94 2.16 5.06 -11.21
CA ARG A 94 3.36 5.40 -11.98
C ARG A 94 4.48 4.46 -11.57
N GLY A 95 4.62 3.34 -12.29
CA GLY A 95 5.76 2.43 -12.17
C GLY A 95 5.88 1.73 -10.80
N ASP A 96 6.37 2.46 -9.80
CA ASP A 96 6.58 2.05 -8.41
C ASP A 96 5.66 2.77 -7.41
N THR A 97 4.71 3.56 -7.90
CA THR A 97 3.79 4.34 -7.07
C THR A 97 2.35 3.99 -7.41
N VAL A 98 1.51 3.79 -6.39
CA VAL A 98 0.06 3.74 -6.52
C VAL A 98 -0.53 4.78 -5.59
N ALA A 99 -1.48 5.56 -6.09
CA ALA A 99 -2.17 6.55 -5.30
C ALA A 99 -3.69 6.44 -5.53
N ALA A 100 -4.44 6.73 -4.48
CA ALA A 100 -5.89 6.79 -4.46
C ALA A 100 -6.37 8.11 -3.86
N LEU A 101 -7.48 8.61 -4.39
CA LEU A 101 -8.17 9.83 -3.97
C LEU A 101 -9.55 9.46 -3.48
N SER A 102 -9.98 10.12 -2.41
CA SER A 102 -11.35 10.03 -1.91
C SER A 102 -11.78 11.36 -1.33
N THR A 103 -13.08 11.66 -1.40
CA THR A 103 -13.63 12.83 -0.70
C THR A 103 -13.78 12.48 0.79
N PRO A 104 -13.20 13.26 1.71
CA PRO A 104 -13.34 13.02 3.14
C PRO A 104 -14.81 13.07 3.58
N TYR A 105 -15.22 12.18 4.49
CA TYR A 105 -16.58 12.10 5.01
C TYR A 105 -16.59 12.08 6.55
N ILE A 106 -16.55 13.26 7.19
CA ILE A 106 -16.53 13.38 8.66
C ILE A 106 -17.22 14.68 9.11
N PRO A 107 -18.47 14.66 9.65
CA PRO A 107 -19.50 13.62 9.54
C PRO A 107 -20.24 13.65 8.19
N ASN A 108 -20.04 14.72 7.40
CA ASN A 108 -20.61 14.90 6.07
C ASN A 108 -19.48 14.90 5.03
N GLU A 109 -19.85 14.78 3.77
CA GLU A 109 -18.94 14.97 2.64
C GLU A 109 -18.25 16.34 2.71
N ALA A 110 -16.98 16.39 2.32
CA ALA A 110 -16.24 17.64 2.26
C ALA A 110 -16.89 18.61 1.27
N GLU A 111 -17.14 19.83 1.74
CA GLU A 111 -17.82 20.87 0.97
C GLU A 111 -16.98 21.31 -0.24
N MET A 112 -17.66 21.62 -1.34
CA MET A 112 -17.07 22.26 -2.52
C MET A 112 -17.22 23.78 -2.42
N TYR A 113 -16.11 24.48 -2.24
CA TYR A 113 -16.09 25.94 -2.15
C TYR A 113 -15.97 26.57 -3.53
N SER A 114 -16.92 27.43 -3.89
CA SER A 114 -16.90 28.15 -5.17
C SER A 114 -15.90 29.30 -5.17
N MET A 115 -15.21 29.51 -6.29
CA MET A 115 -14.34 30.67 -6.46
C MET A 115 -15.16 31.96 -6.41
N VAL A 116 -14.64 32.98 -5.71
CA VAL A 116 -15.23 34.32 -5.76
C VAL A 116 -15.05 34.91 -7.16
N VAL A 117 -16.16 35.34 -7.73
CA VAL A 117 -16.21 35.93 -9.08
C VAL A 117 -15.40 37.25 -9.08
N PRO A 118 -14.35 37.38 -9.92
CA PRO A 118 -13.59 38.63 -10.04
C PRO A 118 -14.46 39.76 -10.60
N VAL A 119 -14.15 41.01 -10.25
CA VAL A 119 -14.88 42.22 -10.72
C VAL A 119 -14.63 42.61 -12.17
N ASP A 120 -13.57 42.11 -12.81
CA ASP A 120 -13.28 42.32 -14.24
C ASP A 120 -14.45 41.85 -15.13
N THR A 121 -14.46 42.05 -16.44
CA THR A 121 -15.45 41.50 -17.38
C THR A 121 -14.89 40.37 -18.27
N ALA A 122 -13.57 40.11 -18.23
CA ALA A 122 -12.96 39.02 -19.01
C ALA A 122 -13.53 37.64 -18.63
N SER A 123 -13.78 36.79 -19.63
CA SER A 123 -14.33 35.43 -19.47
C SER A 123 -13.33 34.46 -18.84
N LEU A 124 -12.05 34.61 -19.17
CA LEU A 124 -10.94 33.77 -18.73
C LEU A 124 -9.91 34.61 -17.98
N LEU A 125 -9.43 34.09 -16.86
CA LEU A 125 -8.34 34.72 -16.11
C LEU A 125 -7.00 34.60 -16.87
N PRO A 126 -6.00 35.44 -16.54
CA PRO A 126 -4.64 35.30 -17.09
C PRO A 126 -4.06 33.92 -16.84
N LEU A 127 -3.18 33.48 -17.74
CA LEU A 127 -2.57 32.16 -17.65
C LEU A 127 -1.69 32.04 -16.39
N GLY A 128 -1.78 30.90 -15.70
CA GLY A 128 -1.00 30.63 -14.48
C GLY A 128 -1.39 31.48 -13.27
N MET A 129 -2.51 32.22 -13.35
CA MET A 129 -3.00 33.06 -12.26
C MET A 129 -4.40 32.61 -11.84
N GLY A 130 -4.64 32.66 -10.52
CA GLY A 130 -6.00 32.62 -9.99
C GLY A 130 -6.56 34.03 -9.77
N ASN A 131 -7.71 34.13 -9.13
CA ASN A 131 -8.43 35.40 -8.95
C ASN A 131 -7.79 36.37 -7.95
N CYS A 132 -6.81 35.91 -7.15
CA CYS A 132 -6.10 36.74 -6.18
C CYS A 132 -4.58 36.81 -6.41
N GLY A 133 -4.09 36.31 -7.55
CA GLY A 133 -2.67 36.35 -7.93
C GLY A 133 -2.14 34.99 -8.40
N VAL A 134 -0.81 34.86 -8.42
CA VAL A 134 -0.13 33.60 -8.78
C VAL A 134 -0.40 32.55 -7.69
N ASN A 135 -0.80 31.35 -8.11
CA ASN A 135 -1.12 30.22 -7.22
C ASN A 135 -2.06 30.57 -6.05
N CYS A 136 -3.03 31.44 -6.31
CA CYS A 136 -3.93 31.99 -5.31
C CYS A 136 -5.37 31.92 -5.80
N ILE A 137 -6.26 31.31 -5.01
CA ILE A 137 -7.71 31.32 -5.26
C ILE A 137 -8.47 31.80 -4.02
N ASP A 138 -9.21 32.88 -4.17
CA ASP A 138 -10.20 33.35 -3.21
C ASP A 138 -11.50 32.55 -3.43
N VAL A 139 -11.96 31.85 -2.40
CA VAL A 139 -13.22 31.09 -2.38
C VAL A 139 -14.24 31.72 -1.44
N THR A 140 -15.52 31.50 -1.74
CA THR A 140 -16.63 31.93 -0.89
C THR A 140 -16.68 31.07 0.36
N ASP A 141 -16.68 31.71 1.54
CA ASP A 141 -16.96 31.04 2.80
C ASP A 141 -18.45 31.20 3.11
N PRO A 142 -19.28 30.16 2.95
CA PRO A 142 -20.70 30.28 3.20
C PRO A 142 -21.00 30.57 4.68
N ASN A 143 -20.04 30.37 5.61
CA ASN A 143 -20.21 30.49 7.06
C ASN A 143 -21.37 29.66 7.64
N VAL A 144 -21.95 28.73 6.86
CA VAL A 144 -23.00 27.79 7.30
C VAL A 144 -22.38 26.55 7.95
N VAL A 145 -21.22 26.13 7.44
CA VAL A 145 -20.42 25.01 7.97
C VAL A 145 -19.01 25.49 8.30
N PRO A 146 -18.32 24.90 9.31
CA PRO A 146 -16.94 25.24 9.60
C PRO A 146 -16.05 25.00 8.37
N PHE A 147 -15.28 26.03 7.99
CA PHE A 147 -14.35 25.93 6.87
C PHE A 147 -13.31 24.83 7.10
N GLN A 148 -13.24 23.87 6.18
CA GLN A 148 -12.54 22.60 6.41
C GLN A 148 -11.09 22.58 5.90
N LEU A 149 -10.76 23.39 4.89
CA LEU A 149 -9.45 23.37 4.24
C LEU A 149 -8.37 24.01 5.13
N ARG A 150 -7.21 23.37 5.20
CA ARG A 150 -6.06 23.79 6.01
C ARG A 150 -4.76 23.74 5.19
N PRO A 151 -3.70 24.46 5.60
CA PRO A 151 -2.37 24.26 5.05
C PRO A 151 -1.92 22.79 5.17
N GLY A 152 -1.34 22.24 4.11
CA GLY A 152 -0.95 20.85 3.96
C GLY A 152 -2.03 19.93 3.38
N ASP A 153 -3.29 20.38 3.32
CA ASP A 153 -4.35 19.62 2.66
C ASP A 153 -4.15 19.58 1.14
N VAL A 154 -4.51 18.44 0.54
CA VAL A 154 -4.72 18.33 -0.89
C VAL A 154 -6.17 18.69 -1.19
N ALA A 155 -6.37 19.48 -2.23
CA ALA A 155 -7.70 19.79 -2.73
C ALA A 155 -7.79 19.51 -4.23
N MET A 156 -8.98 19.12 -4.67
CA MET A 156 -9.35 19.08 -6.07
C MET A 156 -9.77 20.49 -6.48
N LEU A 157 -9.09 21.02 -7.48
CA LEU A 157 -9.49 22.20 -8.23
C LEU A 157 -10.27 21.73 -9.45
N GLN A 158 -11.56 22.04 -9.48
CA GLN A 158 -12.42 21.81 -10.63
C GLN A 158 -12.58 23.13 -11.39
N VAL A 159 -12.30 23.11 -12.68
CA VAL A 159 -12.52 24.21 -13.63
C VAL A 159 -13.38 23.68 -14.75
N GLN A 160 -14.69 23.91 -14.66
CA GLN A 160 -15.68 23.27 -15.53
C GLN A 160 -15.54 21.73 -15.50
N ASN A 161 -15.08 21.14 -16.61
CA ASN A 161 -14.89 19.69 -16.78
C ASN A 161 -13.44 19.24 -16.54
N VAL A 162 -12.54 20.17 -16.22
CA VAL A 162 -11.12 19.85 -15.97
C VAL A 162 -10.87 19.81 -14.48
N GLN A 163 -10.31 18.69 -14.01
CA GLN A 163 -9.91 18.49 -12.63
C GLN A 163 -8.38 18.53 -12.52
N ARG A 164 -7.89 19.19 -11.47
CA ARG A 164 -6.49 19.26 -11.06
C ARG A 164 -6.38 19.09 -9.56
N LEU A 165 -5.23 18.64 -9.08
CA LEU A 165 -4.92 18.67 -7.65
C LEU A 165 -4.13 19.93 -7.30
N ILE A 166 -4.34 20.45 -6.10
CA ILE A 166 -3.54 21.51 -5.51
C ILE A 166 -3.18 21.13 -4.08
N VAL A 167 -1.96 21.47 -3.64
CA VAL A 167 -1.57 21.37 -2.22
C VAL A 167 -1.61 22.77 -1.63
N LEU A 168 -2.39 22.94 -0.57
CA LEU A 168 -2.53 24.24 0.09
C LEU A 168 -1.28 24.53 0.94
N SER A 169 -0.62 25.65 0.69
CA SER A 169 0.48 26.14 1.51
C SER A 169 0.01 27.13 2.58
N ALA A 170 -1.06 27.88 2.30
CA ALA A 170 -1.67 28.79 3.27
C ALA A 170 -3.19 28.94 3.05
N VAL A 171 -3.91 29.16 4.14
CA VAL A 171 -5.35 29.49 4.15
C VAL A 171 -5.52 30.74 5.02
N THR A 172 -5.95 31.85 4.43
CA THR A 172 -6.14 33.12 5.14
C THR A 172 -7.53 33.71 4.90
N THR A 173 -7.91 34.71 5.69
CA THR A 173 -9.24 35.35 5.63
C THR A 173 -9.05 36.81 5.29
N PRO A 174 -8.93 37.19 4.01
CA PRO A 174 -8.64 38.57 3.64
C PRO A 174 -9.78 39.52 4.02
N VAL A 175 -11.02 39.05 3.93
CA VAL A 175 -12.25 39.77 4.30
C VAL A 175 -13.30 38.78 4.78
N ALA A 176 -14.33 39.26 5.50
CA ALA A 176 -15.44 38.42 5.94
C ALA A 176 -16.14 37.73 4.76
N GLY A 177 -16.47 36.44 4.91
CA GLY A 177 -17.13 35.64 3.86
C GLY A 177 -16.22 35.18 2.72
N ARG A 178 -14.90 35.40 2.81
CA ARG A 178 -13.92 35.00 1.81
C ARG A 178 -12.72 34.31 2.45
N ARG A 179 -12.32 33.17 1.92
CA ARG A 179 -11.05 32.52 2.25
C ARG A 179 -10.11 32.61 1.06
N ARG A 180 -8.86 32.94 1.34
CA ARG A 180 -7.78 32.94 0.37
C ARG A 180 -6.98 31.66 0.51
N LEU A 181 -6.97 30.87 -0.55
CA LEU A 181 -6.21 29.63 -0.67
C LEU A 181 -4.96 29.92 -1.48
N VAL A 182 -3.80 29.76 -0.86
CA VAL A 182 -2.51 29.78 -1.56
C VAL A 182 -2.05 28.33 -1.69
N PHE A 183 -1.61 27.95 -2.88
CA PHE A 183 -1.15 26.59 -3.18
C PHE A 183 0.26 26.55 -3.74
N SER A 184 0.88 25.37 -3.69
CA SER A 184 2.23 25.17 -4.22
C SER A 184 2.24 25.23 -5.76
N ASN A 185 3.37 25.66 -6.32
CA ASN A 185 3.60 25.63 -7.76
C ASN A 185 4.12 24.23 -8.18
N ALA A 186 3.24 23.24 -8.20
CA ALA A 186 3.58 21.89 -8.62
C ALA A 186 2.87 21.57 -9.94
N ASP A 187 3.60 21.04 -10.92
CA ASP A 187 3.02 20.61 -12.20
C ASP A 187 2.29 19.26 -12.09
N SER A 188 2.72 18.42 -11.14
CA SER A 188 2.08 17.16 -10.83
C SER A 188 2.16 16.84 -9.34
N LEU A 189 1.14 16.17 -8.83
CA LEU A 189 1.08 15.67 -7.46
C LEU A 189 0.89 14.17 -7.51
N PHE A 190 1.91 13.45 -7.03
CA PHE A 190 2.12 12.01 -7.26
C PHE A 190 2.14 11.66 -8.75
N VAL A 191 0.95 11.50 -9.32
CA VAL A 191 0.69 11.00 -10.66
C VAL A 191 -0.40 11.78 -11.39
N TRP A 192 -1.09 12.68 -10.68
CA TRP A 192 -2.10 13.55 -11.27
C TRP A 192 -1.52 14.90 -11.68
N PRO A 193 -2.07 15.53 -12.73
CA PRO A 193 -1.78 16.93 -13.05
C PRO A 193 -2.17 17.86 -11.88
N ALA A 194 -1.32 18.85 -11.60
CA ALA A 194 -1.48 19.73 -10.47
C ALA A 194 -1.36 21.22 -10.82
N GLY A 195 -1.87 22.06 -9.92
CA GLY A 195 -1.79 23.50 -10.03
C GLY A 195 -2.52 24.05 -11.26
N LEU A 196 -2.00 25.18 -11.75
CA LEU A 196 -2.43 25.83 -13.00
C LEU A 196 -1.45 25.55 -14.16
N SER A 197 -0.62 24.52 -14.00
CA SER A 197 0.36 24.09 -14.99
C SER A 197 -0.30 23.59 -16.28
N GLY A 198 0.49 23.48 -17.35
CA GLY A 198 0.01 22.90 -18.61
C GLY A 198 -1.05 23.72 -19.33
N GLY A 199 -1.11 25.04 -19.10
CA GLY A 199 -2.01 25.92 -19.85
C GLY A 199 -3.40 26.13 -19.22
N LEU A 200 -3.67 25.58 -18.03
CA LEU A 200 -5.00 25.70 -17.43
C LEU A 200 -5.29 27.16 -17.03
N ARG A 201 -6.38 27.70 -17.57
CA ARG A 201 -6.90 29.03 -17.25
C ARG A 201 -8.18 28.88 -16.43
N LEU A 202 -8.27 29.61 -15.33
CA LEU A 202 -9.51 29.66 -14.56
C LEU A 202 -10.59 30.38 -15.37
N THR A 203 -11.78 29.80 -15.37
CA THR A 203 -12.99 30.43 -15.88
C THR A 203 -13.60 31.31 -14.80
N ARG A 204 -14.39 32.31 -15.19
CA ARG A 204 -15.07 33.18 -14.24
C ARG A 204 -16.07 32.45 -13.33
N PHE A 205 -16.74 31.45 -13.87
CA PHE A 205 -17.74 30.63 -13.20
C PHE A 205 -17.40 29.15 -13.34
N GLY A 206 -17.99 28.30 -12.51
CA GLY A 206 -17.75 26.86 -12.55
C GLY A 206 -16.35 26.46 -12.06
N VAL A 207 -15.72 27.31 -11.26
CA VAL A 207 -14.49 26.97 -10.53
C VAL A 207 -14.85 26.65 -9.09
N GLY A 208 -14.45 25.48 -8.63
CA GLY A 208 -14.61 25.10 -7.22
C GLY A 208 -13.42 24.31 -6.70
N VAL A 209 -13.29 24.36 -5.38
CA VAL A 209 -12.22 23.71 -4.64
C VAL A 209 -12.83 22.82 -3.57
N GLN A 210 -12.51 21.53 -3.60
CA GLN A 210 -13.00 20.54 -2.65
C GLN A 210 -11.83 19.83 -1.99
N ARG A 211 -11.91 19.60 -0.67
CA ARG A 211 -10.87 18.86 0.06
C ARG A 211 -10.83 17.40 -0.39
N MET A 212 -9.62 16.85 -0.53
CA MET A 212 -9.40 15.47 -0.91
C MET A 212 -8.56 14.76 0.14
N ASN A 213 -8.88 13.51 0.42
CA ASN A 213 -7.95 12.56 1.03
C ASN A 213 -7.14 11.93 -0.09
N VAL A 214 -5.82 11.88 0.10
CA VAL A 214 -4.92 11.17 -0.79
C VAL A 214 -4.22 10.10 0.01
N THR A 215 -4.07 8.92 -0.57
CA THR A 215 -3.17 7.92 -0.03
C THR A 215 -2.27 7.43 -1.14
N ALA A 216 -0.96 7.52 -0.93
CA ALA A 216 0.04 7.08 -1.87
C ALA A 216 0.96 6.04 -1.23
N TRP A 217 1.23 4.98 -1.99
CA TRP A 217 2.19 3.94 -1.67
C TRP A 217 3.29 3.95 -2.70
N PHE A 218 4.52 4.06 -2.24
CA PHE A 218 5.69 4.09 -3.11
C PHE A 218 6.88 3.44 -2.42
N ARG A 219 7.80 2.90 -3.21
CA ARG A 219 9.04 2.33 -2.68
C ARG A 219 10.11 3.40 -2.62
N ASN A 220 10.80 3.51 -1.49
CA ASN A 220 12.07 4.19 -1.44
C ASN A 220 13.20 3.19 -1.80
N GLY A 221 13.86 3.45 -2.93
CA GLY A 221 14.93 2.59 -3.44
C GLY A 221 16.19 2.58 -2.56
N SER A 222 16.46 3.68 -1.83
CA SER A 222 17.70 3.83 -1.05
C SER A 222 17.74 2.96 0.20
N ASP A 223 16.61 2.80 0.89
CA ASP A 223 16.50 2.04 2.14
C ASP A 223 15.72 0.71 1.97
N SER A 224 15.26 0.40 0.76
CA SER A 224 14.39 -0.75 0.46
C SER A 224 13.17 -0.81 1.38
N THR A 225 12.57 0.35 1.65
CA THR A 225 11.32 0.47 2.39
C THR A 225 10.16 0.75 1.45
N LEU A 226 9.00 0.17 1.79
CA LEU A 226 7.74 0.60 1.25
C LEU A 226 7.17 1.68 2.16
N ARG A 227 6.84 2.82 1.56
CA ARG A 227 6.32 3.99 2.26
C ARG A 227 4.87 4.21 1.91
N ARG A 228 4.12 4.70 2.89
CA ARG A 228 2.74 5.14 2.77
C ARG A 228 2.67 6.60 3.18
N SER A 229 2.05 7.44 2.37
CA SER A 229 1.86 8.86 2.65
C SER A 229 0.40 9.24 2.49
N GLU A 230 -0.07 10.13 3.37
CA GLU A 230 -1.45 10.66 3.38
C GLU A 230 -1.52 12.19 3.35
N ILE A 231 -0.43 12.86 3.70
CA ILE A 231 -0.42 14.30 4.00
C ILE A 231 0.82 14.94 3.39
N PHE A 232 0.64 16.14 2.85
CA PHE A 232 1.75 17.03 2.52
C PHE A 232 2.00 17.98 3.68
N LEU A 233 3.27 18.27 3.92
CA LEU A 233 3.69 19.38 4.75
C LEU A 233 3.49 20.69 3.98
N ALA A 234 3.42 21.81 4.69
CA ALA A 234 3.18 23.12 4.08
C ALA A 234 4.30 23.55 3.12
N ASP A 235 5.49 22.97 3.25
CA ASP A 235 6.63 23.15 2.33
C ASP A 235 6.54 22.30 1.06
N GLY A 236 5.46 21.51 0.91
CA GLY A 236 5.23 20.62 -0.23
C GLY A 236 5.94 19.26 -0.11
N SER A 237 6.67 18.99 0.97
CA SER A 237 7.24 17.68 1.22
C SER A 237 6.18 16.69 1.70
N LEU A 238 6.37 15.41 1.39
CA LEU A 238 5.45 14.35 1.82
C LEU A 238 5.75 13.96 3.26
N ARG A 239 4.71 13.94 4.11
CA ARG A 239 4.79 13.21 5.36
C ARG A 239 4.52 11.74 5.05
N ASP A 240 5.56 10.93 5.09
CA ASP A 240 5.47 9.49 4.84
C ASP A 240 5.77 8.67 6.10
N GLY A 241 5.23 7.45 6.12
CA GLY A 241 5.48 6.45 7.14
C GLY A 241 6.06 5.19 6.50
N VAL A 242 7.01 4.55 7.17
CA VAL A 242 7.53 3.24 6.74
C VAL A 242 6.45 2.20 7.01
N ALA A 243 5.87 1.65 5.94
CA ALA A 243 4.84 0.63 6.03
C ALA A 243 5.40 -0.78 6.05
N ALA A 244 6.49 -1.02 5.31
CA ALA A 244 7.22 -2.28 5.36
C ALA A 244 8.72 -2.06 5.05
N ARG A 245 9.55 -2.92 5.63
CA ARG A 245 11.00 -2.98 5.35
C ARG A 245 11.30 -4.17 4.45
N GLY A 246 12.44 -4.13 3.78
CA GLY A 246 12.89 -5.25 2.96
C GLY A 246 12.10 -5.41 1.65
N VAL A 247 11.54 -4.33 1.11
CA VAL A 247 10.87 -4.33 -0.19
C VAL A 247 11.90 -3.97 -1.26
N GLU A 248 12.39 -5.00 -1.97
CA GLU A 248 13.46 -4.92 -2.98
C GLU A 248 12.93 -4.58 -4.38
N ALA A 249 11.66 -4.83 -4.64
CA ALA A 249 10.98 -4.32 -5.83
C ALA A 249 9.52 -4.06 -5.47
N PHE A 250 8.96 -3.01 -6.06
CA PHE A 250 7.55 -2.69 -5.96
C PHE A 250 7.13 -2.11 -7.31
N THR A 251 6.11 -2.69 -7.92
CA THR A 251 5.65 -2.32 -9.24
C THR A 251 4.14 -2.27 -9.25
N THR A 252 3.60 -1.19 -9.79
CA THR A 252 2.18 -0.89 -9.84
C THR A 252 1.76 -0.72 -11.30
N ARG A 253 0.62 -1.32 -11.64
CA ARG A 253 0.00 -1.20 -12.96
C ARG A 253 -1.49 -1.05 -12.85
N LEU A 254 -2.07 -0.21 -13.69
CA LEU A 254 -3.50 -0.14 -13.94
C LEU A 254 -3.88 -1.21 -14.94
N GLN A 255 -4.94 -1.94 -14.67
CA GLN A 255 -5.58 -2.85 -15.62
C GLN A 255 -6.88 -2.21 -16.12
N PHE A 256 -7.00 -2.10 -17.44
CA PHE A 256 -8.13 -1.44 -18.10
C PHE A 256 -9.20 -2.43 -18.55
N THR A 257 -10.34 -1.91 -19.01
CA THR A 257 -11.49 -2.69 -19.49
C THR A 257 -11.17 -3.64 -20.66
N ASN A 258 -10.20 -3.29 -21.51
CA ASN A 258 -9.68 -4.15 -22.57
C ASN A 258 -8.74 -5.27 -22.07
N GLY A 259 -8.51 -5.36 -20.76
CA GLY A 259 -7.63 -6.34 -20.12
C GLY A 259 -6.14 -5.98 -20.12
N VAL A 260 -5.74 -4.91 -20.80
CA VAL A 260 -4.34 -4.47 -20.91
C VAL A 260 -3.88 -3.83 -19.59
N GLU A 261 -2.62 -4.07 -19.23
CA GLU A 261 -1.96 -3.41 -18.10
C GLU A 261 -1.06 -2.26 -18.59
N ARG A 262 -1.17 -1.07 -17.98
CA ARG A 262 -0.23 0.05 -18.19
C ARG A 262 0.28 0.58 -16.86
N THR A 263 1.42 1.26 -16.88
CA THR A 263 1.99 1.89 -15.69
C THR A 263 1.31 3.19 -15.31
N GLN A 264 0.59 3.83 -16.25
CA GLN A 264 -0.18 5.07 -16.06
C GLN A 264 -1.39 5.05 -17.00
N ALA A 265 -2.43 5.83 -16.64
CA ALA A 265 -3.49 6.19 -17.57
C ALA A 265 -3.06 7.40 -18.40
N ASN A 266 -3.64 7.56 -19.58
CA ASN A 266 -3.50 8.76 -20.38
C ASN A 266 -4.89 9.11 -20.91
N GLY A 267 -5.33 10.34 -20.65
CA GLY A 267 -6.63 10.84 -21.10
C GLY A 267 -6.52 12.04 -22.03
N VAL A 268 -5.33 12.27 -22.58
CA VAL A 268 -5.02 13.44 -23.42
C VAL A 268 -4.64 13.03 -24.85
N ASP A 269 -4.34 11.75 -25.07
CA ASP A 269 -4.10 11.18 -26.39
C ASP A 269 -5.39 10.73 -27.08
N ALA A 270 -5.27 10.34 -28.35
CA ALA A 270 -6.38 9.82 -29.14
C ALA A 270 -6.78 8.37 -28.76
N ASP A 271 -5.92 7.66 -28.02
CA ASP A 271 -6.21 6.32 -27.52
C ASP A 271 -7.10 6.41 -26.28
N THR A 272 -8.38 6.06 -26.44
CA THR A 272 -9.34 6.09 -25.33
C THR A 272 -9.36 4.80 -24.51
N THR A 273 -8.49 3.83 -24.84
CA THR A 273 -8.51 2.50 -24.19
C THR A 273 -7.77 2.48 -22.86
N ASN A 274 -6.95 3.49 -22.59
CA ASN A 274 -6.14 3.68 -21.38
C ASN A 274 -6.49 4.97 -20.62
N ASP A 275 -7.69 5.50 -20.83
CA ASP A 275 -8.25 6.63 -20.07
C ASP A 275 -8.54 6.27 -18.60
N TYR A 276 -8.65 7.29 -17.74
CA TYR A 276 -8.90 7.10 -16.31
C TYR A 276 -10.25 6.42 -16.01
N ASN A 277 -11.30 6.75 -16.76
CA ASN A 277 -12.62 6.12 -16.65
C ASN A 277 -12.68 4.67 -17.17
N ARG A 278 -11.59 4.14 -17.75
CA ARG A 278 -11.50 2.76 -18.23
C ARG A 278 -10.75 1.82 -17.28
N ILE A 279 -10.33 2.30 -16.11
CA ILE A 279 -9.61 1.50 -15.12
C ILE A 279 -10.58 0.49 -14.47
N VAL A 280 -10.15 -0.76 -14.35
CA VAL A 280 -10.91 -1.84 -13.69
C VAL A 280 -10.26 -2.27 -12.40
N SER A 281 -8.94 -2.42 -12.38
CA SER A 281 -8.22 -2.88 -11.19
C SER A 281 -6.79 -2.36 -11.18
N VAL A 282 -6.18 -2.34 -9.99
CA VAL A 282 -4.75 -2.12 -9.83
C VAL A 282 -4.06 -3.44 -9.57
N ARG A 283 -2.96 -3.70 -10.26
CA ARG A 283 -2.04 -4.80 -9.99
C ARG A 283 -0.80 -4.27 -9.29
N VAL A 284 -0.53 -4.80 -8.10
CA VAL A 284 0.62 -4.47 -7.30
C VAL A 284 1.48 -5.71 -7.16
N ARG A 285 2.75 -5.61 -7.55
CA ARG A 285 3.73 -6.68 -7.47
C ARG A 285 4.87 -6.23 -6.58
N ALA A 286 5.27 -7.05 -5.63
CA ALA A 286 6.37 -6.75 -4.74
C ALA A 286 7.32 -7.92 -4.60
N ARG A 287 8.63 -7.64 -4.55
CA ARG A 287 9.66 -8.59 -4.15
C ARG A 287 10.10 -8.21 -2.74
N MET A 288 9.78 -9.06 -1.78
CA MET A 288 10.04 -8.82 -0.37
C MET A 288 11.11 -9.78 0.15
N ARG A 289 11.99 -9.27 1.01
CA ARG A 289 13.01 -10.05 1.71
C ARG A 289 12.67 -10.20 3.18
N VAL A 290 13.13 -11.28 3.78
CA VAL A 290 13.02 -11.47 5.23
C VAL A 290 13.83 -10.39 5.96
N GLU A 291 13.23 -9.81 7.01
CA GLU A 291 13.88 -8.74 7.79
C GLU A 291 15.08 -9.27 8.60
N ARG A 292 14.90 -10.45 9.23
CA ARG A 292 15.93 -11.10 10.03
C ARG A 292 16.66 -12.17 9.23
N LEU A 293 18.00 -12.10 9.23
CA LEU A 293 18.87 -13.13 8.66
C LEU A 293 19.29 -14.10 9.77
N ASP A 294 19.30 -15.40 9.45
CA ASP A 294 19.84 -16.43 10.33
C ASP A 294 20.94 -17.19 9.58
N ARG A 295 22.18 -17.17 10.08
CA ARG A 295 23.32 -17.87 9.47
C ARG A 295 23.11 -19.37 9.34
N SER A 296 22.29 -19.96 10.20
CA SER A 296 21.95 -21.39 10.15
C SER A 296 20.96 -21.74 9.04
N VAL A 297 20.31 -20.75 8.43
CA VAL A 297 19.37 -20.89 7.31
C VAL A 297 19.99 -20.29 6.06
N ASN A 298 20.09 -21.05 4.97
CA ASN A 298 20.60 -20.56 3.68
C ASN A 298 21.99 -19.87 3.77
N GLY A 299 22.84 -20.31 4.72
CA GLY A 299 24.15 -19.69 4.96
C GLY A 299 24.10 -18.22 5.40
N GLY A 300 22.96 -17.73 5.88
CA GLY A 300 22.74 -16.32 6.21
C GLY A 300 22.40 -15.44 5.02
N ALA A 301 22.24 -16.00 3.82
CA ALA A 301 21.82 -15.25 2.65
C ALA A 301 20.33 -14.87 2.74
N PRO A 302 19.96 -13.64 2.34
CA PRO A 302 18.56 -13.19 2.37
C PRO A 302 17.66 -14.07 1.52
N LEU A 303 16.50 -14.41 2.09
CA LEU A 303 15.42 -15.08 1.38
C LEU A 303 14.49 -14.03 0.78
N PHE A 304 14.10 -14.23 -0.48
CA PHE A 304 13.21 -13.34 -1.22
C PHE A 304 11.97 -14.10 -1.68
N ARG A 305 10.82 -13.40 -1.74
CA ARG A 305 9.61 -13.92 -2.36
C ARG A 305 8.90 -12.82 -3.13
N GLN A 306 8.32 -13.21 -4.26
CA GLN A 306 7.46 -12.35 -5.06
C GLN A 306 6.01 -12.52 -4.65
N TYR A 307 5.31 -11.40 -4.56
CA TYR A 307 3.89 -11.32 -4.25
C TYR A 307 3.19 -10.48 -5.31
N GLU A 308 1.96 -10.86 -5.63
CA GLU A 308 1.08 -10.12 -6.52
C GLU A 308 -0.28 -9.96 -5.85
N TRP A 309 -0.79 -8.73 -5.84
CA TRP A 309 -2.13 -8.38 -5.40
C TRP A 309 -2.86 -7.71 -6.55
N ARG A 310 -4.05 -8.22 -6.87
CA ARG A 310 -4.99 -7.56 -7.78
C ARG A 310 -6.12 -6.97 -6.96
N ILE A 311 -6.27 -5.66 -7.02
CA ILE A 311 -7.23 -4.90 -6.22
C ILE A 311 -8.23 -4.27 -7.17
N THR A 312 -9.51 -4.60 -6.98
CA THR A 312 -10.62 -4.03 -7.77
C THR A 312 -11.39 -3.07 -6.86
N PRO A 313 -11.24 -1.74 -7.04
CA PRO A 313 -11.93 -0.74 -6.23
C PRO A 313 -13.44 -0.84 -6.46
N ARG A 314 -14.23 -0.73 -5.37
CA ARG A 314 -15.69 -0.86 -5.46
C ARG A 314 -16.30 0.26 -6.30
N ASN A 315 -15.81 1.49 -6.13
CA ASN A 315 -16.36 2.66 -6.80
C ASN A 315 -16.17 2.60 -8.32
N LEU A 316 -15.05 2.06 -8.82
CA LEU A 316 -14.85 1.84 -10.26
C LEU A 316 -15.88 0.86 -10.86
N ILE A 317 -16.32 -0.15 -10.09
CA ILE A 317 -17.39 -1.05 -10.51
C ILE A 317 -18.74 -0.30 -10.55
N PHE A 318 -19.03 0.50 -9.53
CA PHE A 318 -20.27 1.28 -9.45
C PHE A 318 -20.34 2.36 -10.54
N GLU A 319 -19.28 3.13 -10.76
CA GLU A 319 -19.14 4.14 -11.82
C GLU A 319 -19.46 3.51 -13.19
N ARG A 320 -18.90 2.34 -13.46
CA ARG A 320 -19.15 1.63 -14.73
C ARG A 320 -20.59 1.17 -14.88
N ASN A 321 -21.19 0.62 -13.81
CA ASN A 321 -22.56 0.14 -13.85
C ASN A 321 -23.61 1.28 -13.92
N ARG A 322 -23.21 2.54 -13.72
CA ARG A 322 -24.09 3.71 -13.84
C ARG A 322 -24.34 4.15 -15.29
N VAL A 323 -23.51 3.68 -16.23
CA VAL A 323 -23.58 4.04 -17.66
C VAL A 323 -24.37 2.99 -18.48
N LEU A 324 -24.80 1.89 -17.85
CA LEU A 324 -25.68 0.86 -18.44
C LEU A 324 -27.12 1.05 -17.95
#